data_AF-A0A8S2WVB5-F1
#
_entry.id   AF-A0A8S2WVB5-F1
#
_cell.length_a   1.000
_cell.length_b   1.000
_cell.length_c   1.000
_cell.angle_alpha   90.00
_cell.angle_beta   90.00
_cell.angle_gamma   90.00
#
_symmetry.space_group_name_H-M   'P 1'
#
loop_
_entity.id
_entity.type
_entity.pdbx_description
1 polymer ?
#
loop_
_entity_poly.entity_id
_entity_poly.type
_entity_poly.pdbx_seq_one_letter_code
_entity_poly.pdbx_strand_id
1 'polypeptide(L)'
;YTIPTNTIQILENALGFSERFEQAILIFHNVIRNGQPVTNKILQILADSLYMSINARRRYNSFKLLEKARQNQDLPEGIFYKIELVKAAFVLSRSLNKKSIMKFLEEQTNNGMQLPIDTINALENETDNDDALQVLYNISKNKQIIQYDLLNKLIEHFNPNSDQFILIGVFENVAKNNQTLSAELLNKLEMALNRKQIEDNVLSIFVYLAQKGEKLCNNIIQKILN
;
A
#
# COMPACT_ATOMS: atom_id res chain seq x y z
N TYR A 1 -36.35 -11.58 5.91
CA TYR A 1 -36.85 -11.80 4.54
C TYR A 1 -35.63 -11.90 3.64
N THR A 2 -35.44 -13.03 2.96
CA THR A 2 -34.33 -13.26 2.02
C THR A 2 -34.74 -12.84 0.62
N ILE A 3 -33.88 -12.10 -0.08
CA ILE A 3 -34.13 -11.73 -1.47
C ILE A 3 -33.97 -12.98 -2.35
N PRO A 4 -34.91 -13.28 -3.27
CA PRO A 4 -34.81 -14.42 -4.17
C PRO A 4 -33.57 -14.35 -5.08
N THR A 5 -33.02 -15.52 -5.43
CA THR A 5 -31.81 -15.65 -6.27
C THR A 5 -31.94 -14.94 -7.62
N ASN A 6 -33.11 -15.02 -8.27
CA ASN A 6 -33.35 -14.34 -9.55
C ASN A 6 -33.25 -12.81 -9.41
N THR A 7 -33.71 -12.26 -8.28
CA THR A 7 -33.58 -10.83 -7.98
C THR A 7 -32.12 -10.46 -7.74
N ILE A 8 -31.34 -11.31 -7.06
CA ILE A 8 -29.89 -11.12 -6.91
C ILE A 8 -29.21 -11.03 -8.28
N GLN A 9 -29.48 -11.98 -9.18
CA GLN A 9 -28.89 -11.98 -10.53
C GLN A 9 -29.24 -10.71 -11.33
N ILE A 10 -30.49 -10.25 -11.26
CA ILE A 10 -30.91 -9.00 -11.92
C ILE A 10 -30.14 -7.80 -11.35
N LEU A 11 -29.99 -7.73 -10.02
CA LEU A 11 -29.24 -6.67 -9.35
C LEU A 11 -27.75 -6.71 -9.71
N GLU A 12 -27.16 -7.89 -9.86
CA GLU A 12 -25.76 -8.04 -10.28
C GLU A 12 -25.51 -7.60 -11.73
N ASN A 13 -26.50 -7.80 -12.60
CA ASN A 13 -26.46 -7.28 -13.96
C ASN A 13 -26.61 -5.76 -13.96
N ALA A 14 -27.43 -5.20 -13.05
CA ALA A 14 -27.60 -3.76 -12.90
C ALA A 14 -26.28 -3.04 -12.50
N LEU A 15 -25.34 -3.73 -11.85
CA LEU A 15 -24.01 -3.20 -11.55
C LEU A 15 -23.14 -2.91 -12.79
N GLY A 16 -23.49 -3.51 -13.94
CA GLY A 16 -22.83 -3.20 -15.21
C GLY A 16 -23.22 -1.85 -15.80
N PHE A 17 -24.26 -1.19 -15.24
CA PHE A 17 -24.78 0.08 -15.74
C PHE A 17 -24.49 1.19 -14.73
N SER A 18 -23.71 2.19 -15.12
CA SER A 18 -23.26 3.29 -14.26
C SER A 18 -24.40 4.01 -13.54
N GLU A 19 -25.50 4.26 -14.24
CA GLU A 19 -26.71 4.94 -13.72
C GLU A 19 -27.40 4.18 -12.59
N ARG A 20 -27.25 2.84 -12.55
CA ARG A 20 -27.94 1.96 -11.60
C ARG A 20 -27.00 1.39 -10.53
N PHE A 21 -25.70 1.60 -10.68
CA PHE A 21 -24.67 1.03 -9.82
C PHE A 21 -24.90 1.34 -8.34
N GLU A 22 -25.05 2.62 -8.00
CA GLU A 22 -25.20 3.06 -6.60
C GLU A 22 -26.47 2.50 -5.94
N GLN A 23 -27.59 2.44 -6.69
CA GLN A 23 -28.84 1.87 -6.18
C GLN A 23 -28.73 0.36 -5.96
N ALA A 24 -28.15 -0.37 -6.90
CA ALA A 24 -27.93 -1.81 -6.79
C ALA A 24 -26.99 -2.13 -5.62
N ILE A 25 -25.90 -1.39 -5.46
CA ILE A 25 -24.96 -1.54 -4.34
C ILE A 25 -25.64 -1.29 -2.99
N LEU A 26 -26.49 -0.27 -2.87
CA LEU A 26 -27.25 -0.02 -1.64
C LEU A 26 -28.16 -1.20 -1.27
N ILE A 27 -28.77 -1.86 -2.25
CA ILE A 27 -29.58 -3.06 -2.00
C ILE A 27 -28.68 -4.19 -1.48
N PHE A 28 -27.52 -4.43 -2.09
CA PHE A 28 -26.56 -5.44 -1.61
C PHE A 28 -26.04 -5.15 -0.20
N HIS A 29 -25.85 -3.88 0.17
CA HIS A 29 -25.51 -3.50 1.54
C HIS A 29 -26.57 -4.00 2.54
N ASN A 30 -27.85 -3.87 2.20
CA ASN A 30 -28.95 -4.35 3.03
C ASN A 30 -29.03 -5.88 3.06
N VAL A 31 -28.77 -6.55 1.94
CA VAL A 31 -28.68 -8.03 1.86
C VAL A 31 -27.64 -8.56 2.85
N ILE A 32 -26.43 -8.00 2.82
CA ILE A 32 -25.33 -8.39 3.71
C ILE A 32 -25.70 -8.08 5.18
N ARG A 33 -26.26 -6.90 5.46
CA ARG A 33 -26.66 -6.52 6.83
C ARG A 33 -27.72 -7.45 7.41
N ASN A 34 -28.62 -7.95 6.57
CA ASN A 34 -29.69 -8.87 6.95
C ASN A 34 -29.24 -10.34 7.08
N GLY A 35 -27.95 -10.63 6.94
CA GLY A 35 -27.41 -11.97 7.14
C GLY A 35 -27.40 -12.86 5.90
N GLN A 36 -27.80 -12.34 4.73
CA GLN A 36 -27.86 -13.15 3.52
C GLN A 36 -26.49 -13.12 2.79
N PRO A 37 -25.99 -14.28 2.31
CA PRO A 37 -24.77 -14.33 1.53
C PRO A 37 -24.92 -13.64 0.17
N VAL A 38 -23.80 -13.13 -0.34
CA VAL A 38 -23.65 -12.48 -1.64
C VAL A 38 -22.55 -13.18 -2.46
N THR A 39 -22.56 -12.95 -3.77
CA THR A 39 -21.56 -13.55 -4.65
C THR A 39 -20.18 -12.92 -4.49
N ASN A 40 -19.16 -13.62 -4.98
CA ASN A 40 -17.78 -13.13 -5.03
C ASN A 40 -17.65 -11.81 -5.79
N LYS A 41 -18.51 -11.56 -6.79
CA LYS A 41 -18.52 -10.29 -7.54
C LYS A 41 -18.81 -9.11 -6.60
N ILE A 42 -19.81 -9.25 -5.72
CA ILE A 42 -20.18 -8.21 -4.76
C ILE A 42 -19.08 -8.03 -3.71
N LEU A 43 -18.55 -9.12 -3.18
CA LEU A 43 -17.44 -9.07 -2.23
C LEU A 43 -16.21 -8.37 -2.84
N GLN A 44 -15.91 -8.65 -4.10
CA GLN A 44 -14.79 -8.02 -4.80
C GLN A 44 -15.01 -6.51 -4.98
N ILE A 45 -16.21 -6.07 -5.36
CA ILE A 45 -16.53 -4.64 -5.47
C ILE A 45 -16.32 -3.93 -4.13
N LEU A 46 -16.73 -4.55 -3.02
CA LEU A 46 -16.48 -4.00 -1.69
C LEU A 46 -14.98 -3.99 -1.35
N ALA A 47 -14.25 -5.04 -1.70
CA ALA A 47 -12.81 -5.14 -1.47
C ALA A 47 -12.01 -4.12 -2.31
N ASP A 48 -12.45 -3.83 -3.53
CA ASP A 48 -11.85 -2.81 -4.39
C ASP A 48 -12.18 -1.41 -3.88
N SER A 49 -13.41 -1.18 -3.42
CA SER A 49 -13.80 0.06 -2.74
C SER A 49 -13.00 0.28 -1.45
N LEU A 50 -12.72 -0.77 -0.69
CA LEU A 50 -11.86 -0.72 0.49
C LEU A 50 -10.43 -0.27 0.18
N TYR A 51 -9.86 -0.74 -0.94
CA TYR A 51 -8.45 -0.50 -1.29
C TYR A 51 -8.24 0.78 -2.11
N MET A 52 -9.13 1.05 -3.07
CA MET A 52 -8.92 2.03 -4.12
C MET A 52 -9.77 3.29 -3.96
N SER A 53 -10.76 3.31 -3.05
CA SER A 53 -11.60 4.50 -2.90
C SER A 53 -10.84 5.64 -2.24
N ILE A 54 -10.84 6.81 -2.89
CA ILE A 54 -10.34 8.06 -2.30
C ILE A 54 -11.18 8.51 -1.09
N ASN A 55 -12.43 8.08 -0.99
CA ASN A 55 -13.35 8.50 0.06
C ASN A 55 -13.22 7.59 1.30
N ALA A 56 -12.68 8.14 2.39
CA ALA A 56 -12.48 7.42 3.65
C ALA A 56 -13.78 6.81 4.22
N ARG A 57 -14.92 7.51 4.09
CA ARG A 57 -16.23 6.99 4.52
C ARG A 57 -16.65 5.78 3.69
N ARG A 58 -16.40 5.79 2.37
CA ARG A 58 -16.66 4.63 1.51
C ARG A 58 -15.78 3.44 1.90
N ARG A 59 -14.47 3.64 2.10
CA ARG A 59 -13.55 2.58 2.57
C ARG A 59 -14.04 1.96 3.89
N TYR A 60 -14.35 2.81 4.88
CA TYR A 60 -14.84 2.35 6.18
C TYR A 60 -16.16 1.58 6.09
N ASN A 61 -17.11 2.05 5.28
CA ASN A 61 -18.37 1.35 5.05
C ASN A 61 -18.15 -0.01 4.39
N SER A 62 -17.27 -0.09 3.38
CA SER A 62 -16.90 -1.35 2.72
C SER A 62 -16.25 -2.32 3.70
N PHE A 63 -15.34 -1.85 4.56
CA PHE A 63 -14.76 -2.65 5.63
C PHE A 63 -15.84 -3.24 6.55
N LYS A 64 -16.77 -2.41 7.04
CA LYS A 64 -17.86 -2.88 7.92
C LYS A 64 -18.79 -3.89 7.26
N LEU A 65 -19.07 -3.71 5.97
CA LEU A 65 -19.88 -4.65 5.21
C LEU A 65 -19.16 -5.97 4.97
N LEU A 66 -17.86 -5.94 4.65
CA LEU A 66 -17.05 -7.13 4.50
C LEU A 66 -16.89 -7.92 5.80
N GLU A 67 -16.73 -7.22 6.94
CA GLU A 67 -16.76 -7.84 8.26
C GLU A 67 -18.11 -8.49 8.56
N LYS A 68 -19.22 -7.86 8.13
CA LYS A 68 -20.54 -8.46 8.27
C LYS A 68 -20.71 -9.66 7.34
N ALA A 69 -20.22 -9.57 6.10
CA ALA A 69 -20.26 -10.68 5.15
C ALA A 69 -19.49 -11.89 5.67
N ARG A 70 -18.32 -11.68 6.30
CA ARG A 70 -17.55 -12.75 6.97
C ARG A 70 -18.34 -13.52 8.04
N GLN A 71 -19.30 -12.85 8.70
CA GLN A 71 -20.17 -13.52 9.69
C GLN A 71 -21.25 -14.38 9.03
N ASN A 72 -21.57 -14.10 7.76
CA ASN A 72 -22.67 -14.73 7.04
C ASN A 72 -22.19 -15.80 6.05
N GLN A 73 -20.93 -15.75 5.61
CA GLN A 73 -20.33 -16.66 4.63
C GLN A 73 -18.81 -16.71 4.75
N ASP A 74 -18.23 -17.79 4.24
CA ASP A 74 -16.79 -17.86 4.02
C ASP A 74 -16.35 -16.85 2.96
N LEU A 75 -15.22 -16.20 3.22
CA LEU A 75 -14.64 -15.22 2.30
C LEU A 75 -13.55 -15.87 1.45
N PRO A 76 -13.45 -15.51 0.16
CA PRO A 76 -12.28 -15.84 -0.63
C PRO A 76 -11.01 -15.34 0.08
N GLU A 77 -9.94 -16.14 0.03
CA GLU A 77 -8.68 -15.90 0.74
C GLU A 77 -8.13 -14.48 0.49
N GLY A 78 -8.10 -14.03 -0.77
CA GLY A 78 -7.64 -12.68 -1.10
C GLY A 78 -8.48 -11.57 -0.44
N ILE A 79 -9.80 -11.76 -0.30
CA ILE A 79 -10.68 -10.79 0.36
C ILE A 79 -10.50 -10.86 1.89
N PHE A 80 -10.32 -12.06 2.43
CA PHE A 80 -10.02 -12.25 3.84
C PHE A 80 -8.75 -11.49 4.25
N TYR A 81 -7.63 -11.72 3.57
CA TYR A 81 -6.38 -11.03 3.90
C TYR A 81 -6.47 -9.52 3.68
N LYS A 82 -7.22 -9.08 2.66
CA LYS A 82 -7.48 -7.65 2.46
C LYS A 82 -8.12 -7.00 3.69
N ILE A 83 -9.04 -7.68 4.36
CA ILE A 83 -9.70 -7.21 5.60
C ILE A 83 -8.71 -7.25 6.77
N GLU A 84 -7.93 -8.31 6.92
CA GLU A 84 -6.96 -8.44 8.00
C GLU A 84 -5.86 -7.36 7.93
N LEU A 85 -5.41 -6.98 6.73
CA LEU A 85 -4.49 -5.85 6.53
C LEU A 85 -5.06 -4.50 6.99
N VAL A 86 -6.37 -4.29 6.84
CA VAL A 86 -7.05 -3.08 7.33
C VAL A 86 -7.20 -3.12 8.85
N LYS A 87 -7.50 -4.31 9.42
CA LYS A 87 -7.54 -4.47 10.88
C LYS A 87 -6.20 -4.18 11.52
N ALA A 88 -5.12 -4.68 10.93
CA ALA A 88 -3.76 -4.41 11.36
C ALA A 88 -3.51 -2.90 11.52
N ALA A 89 -3.95 -2.09 10.55
CA ALA A 89 -3.85 -0.62 10.64
C ALA A 89 -4.59 -0.03 11.85
N PHE A 90 -5.83 -0.47 12.09
CA PHE A 90 -6.65 0.05 13.19
C PHE A 90 -6.06 -0.26 14.57
N VAL A 91 -5.36 -1.39 14.70
CA VAL A 91 -4.75 -1.77 15.98
C VAL A 91 -3.30 -1.31 16.10
N LEU A 92 -2.59 -1.03 15.01
CA LEU A 92 -1.14 -0.73 15.04
C LEU A 92 -0.78 0.38 16.01
N SER A 93 -1.48 1.52 15.94
CA SER A 93 -1.20 2.69 16.79
C SER A 93 -1.50 2.47 18.27
N ARG A 94 -2.34 1.49 18.61
CA ARG A 94 -2.85 1.26 19.98
C ARG A 94 -2.39 -0.06 20.60
N SER A 95 -1.73 -0.91 19.80
CA SER A 95 -1.36 -2.26 20.21
C SER A 95 -0.11 -2.23 21.08
N LEU A 96 -0.15 -3.00 22.18
CA LEU A 96 1.04 -3.31 22.98
C LEU A 96 1.97 -4.30 22.27
N ASN A 97 1.48 -5.00 21.24
CA ASN A 97 2.23 -5.99 20.46
C ASN A 97 2.37 -5.53 19.00
N LYS A 98 3.01 -4.36 18.80
CA LYS A 98 3.30 -3.83 17.46
C LYS A 98 4.15 -4.78 16.62
N LYS A 99 5.12 -5.48 17.24
CA LYS A 99 6.01 -6.42 16.56
C LYS A 99 5.27 -7.52 15.80
N SER A 100 4.26 -8.14 16.42
CA SER A 100 3.49 -9.19 15.74
C SER A 100 2.66 -8.65 14.57
N ILE A 101 2.17 -7.41 14.69
CA ILE A 101 1.44 -6.74 13.62
C ILE A 101 2.39 -6.42 12.46
N MET A 102 3.57 -5.87 12.74
CA MET A 102 4.55 -5.57 11.70
C MET A 102 5.02 -6.84 10.99
N LYS A 103 5.31 -7.91 11.73
CA LYS A 103 5.67 -9.20 11.14
C LYS A 103 4.58 -9.72 10.20
N PHE A 104 3.31 -9.63 10.60
CA PHE A 104 2.20 -9.99 9.73
C PHE A 104 2.17 -9.12 8.46
N LEU A 105 2.30 -7.80 8.57
CA LEU A 105 2.35 -6.89 7.42
C LEU A 105 3.54 -7.20 6.51
N GLU A 106 4.70 -7.50 7.08
CA GLU A 106 5.91 -7.87 6.36
C GLU A 106 5.71 -9.15 5.56
N GLU A 107 5.18 -10.21 6.19
CA GLU A 107 4.89 -11.49 5.53
C GLU A 107 3.93 -11.31 4.35
N GLN A 108 2.85 -10.54 4.53
CA GLN A 108 1.89 -10.31 3.45
C GLN A 108 2.48 -9.49 2.30
N THR A 109 3.22 -8.44 2.62
CA THR A 109 3.85 -7.58 1.59
C THR A 109 5.00 -8.28 0.88
N ASN A 110 5.75 -9.15 1.56
CA ASN A 110 6.76 -9.99 0.91
C ASN A 110 6.15 -10.95 -0.12
N ASN A 111 4.91 -11.39 0.11
CA ASN A 111 4.14 -12.22 -0.83
C ASN A 111 3.48 -11.43 -1.98
N GLY A 112 3.81 -10.15 -2.13
CA GLY A 112 3.29 -9.32 -3.22
C GLY A 112 2.00 -8.57 -2.90
N MET A 113 1.45 -8.68 -1.67
CA MET A 113 0.24 -7.93 -1.32
C MET A 113 0.54 -6.44 -1.22
N GLN A 114 -0.37 -5.64 -1.78
CA GLN A 114 -0.41 -4.21 -1.57
C GLN A 114 -1.12 -3.88 -0.26
N LEU A 115 -0.77 -2.76 0.35
CA LEU A 115 -1.43 -2.28 1.57
C LEU A 115 -2.59 -1.32 1.25
N PRO A 116 -3.69 -1.38 2.00
CA PRO A 116 -4.70 -0.32 1.98
C PRO A 116 -4.09 1.04 2.34
N ILE A 117 -4.65 2.12 1.79
CA ILE A 117 -4.21 3.49 2.09
C ILE A 117 -4.20 3.79 3.59
N ASP A 118 -5.22 3.35 4.33
CA ASP A 118 -5.30 3.59 5.77
C ASP A 118 -4.21 2.82 6.55
N THR A 119 -3.73 1.69 6.02
CA THR A 119 -2.60 0.93 6.59
C THR A 119 -1.27 1.63 6.32
N ILE A 120 -1.07 2.17 5.12
CA ILE A 120 0.11 2.99 4.81
C ILE A 120 0.16 4.22 5.72
N ASN A 121 -0.97 4.92 5.88
CA ASN A 121 -1.08 6.08 6.74
C ASN A 121 -0.75 5.74 8.21
N ALA A 122 -1.10 4.54 8.67
CA ALA A 122 -0.73 4.07 10.01
C ALA A 122 0.79 3.85 10.16
N LEU A 123 1.46 3.35 9.12
CA LEU A 123 2.91 3.14 9.10
C LEU A 123 3.71 4.45 9.11
N GLU A 124 3.13 5.57 8.68
CA GLU A 124 3.81 6.87 8.70
C GLU A 124 4.18 7.37 10.10
N ASN A 125 3.65 6.76 11.15
CA ASN A 125 3.99 7.07 12.55
C ASN A 125 5.02 6.10 13.13
N GLU A 126 5.52 5.17 12.32
CA GLU A 126 6.42 4.10 12.72
C GLU A 126 7.70 4.07 11.85
N THR A 127 8.01 5.16 11.13
CA THR A 127 9.14 5.27 10.18
C THR A 127 10.52 5.12 10.83
N ASP A 128 10.61 5.28 12.15
CA ASP A 128 11.83 5.01 12.94
C ASP A 128 12.04 3.52 13.25
N ASN A 129 11.10 2.64 12.90
CA ASN A 129 11.16 1.22 13.17
C ASN A 129 11.61 0.44 11.93
N ASP A 130 12.68 -0.36 12.05
CA ASP A 130 13.20 -1.21 10.97
C ASP A 130 12.15 -2.17 10.41
N ASP A 131 11.27 -2.73 11.24
CA ASP A 131 10.18 -3.61 10.77
C ASP A 131 9.21 -2.83 9.87
N ALA A 132 8.92 -1.56 10.19
CA ALA A 132 8.08 -0.72 9.36
C ALA A 132 8.78 -0.36 8.05
N LEU A 133 10.08 -0.03 8.10
CA LEU A 133 10.88 0.23 6.91
C LEU A 133 10.93 -1.00 5.99
N GLN A 134 11.00 -2.21 6.55
CA GLN A 134 10.95 -3.45 5.78
C GLN A 134 9.60 -3.63 5.07
N VAL A 135 8.49 -3.30 5.73
CA VAL A 135 7.16 -3.27 5.09
C VAL A 135 7.11 -2.24 3.96
N LEU A 136 7.66 -1.03 4.16
CA LEU A 136 7.72 0.01 3.14
C LEU A 136 8.62 -0.38 1.94
N TYR A 137 9.71 -1.09 2.20
CA TYR A 137 10.55 -1.68 1.18
C TYR A 137 9.77 -2.70 0.34
N ASN A 138 9.02 -3.59 0.97
CA ASN A 138 8.23 -4.61 0.26
C ASN A 138 7.13 -3.98 -0.61
N ILE A 139 6.38 -3.00 -0.10
CA ILE A 139 5.32 -2.37 -0.92
C ILE A 139 5.89 -1.58 -2.09
N SER A 140 7.01 -0.88 -1.90
CA SER A 140 7.68 -0.15 -3.00
C SER A 140 8.23 -1.11 -4.05
N LYS A 141 8.82 -2.24 -3.64
CA LYS A 141 9.23 -3.34 -4.52
C LYS A 141 8.04 -3.91 -5.33
N ASN A 142 6.86 -3.98 -4.73
CA ASN A 142 5.61 -4.39 -5.38
C ASN A 142 4.95 -3.30 -6.24
N LYS A 143 5.70 -2.25 -6.61
CA LYS A 143 5.24 -1.12 -7.43
C LYS A 143 4.11 -0.30 -6.82
N GLN A 144 3.87 -0.43 -5.51
CA GLN A 144 2.92 0.43 -4.83
C GLN A 144 3.55 1.81 -4.61
N ILE A 145 2.80 2.85 -4.96
CA ILE A 145 3.24 4.24 -4.84
C ILE A 145 3.37 4.60 -3.36
N ILE A 146 4.55 5.11 -2.96
CA ILE A 146 4.75 5.72 -1.65
C ILE A 146 4.20 7.16 -1.71
N GLN A 147 3.28 7.51 -0.81
CA GLN A 147 2.67 8.85 -0.80
C GLN A 147 3.72 9.92 -0.51
N TYR A 148 3.49 11.13 -1.02
CA TYR A 148 4.42 12.26 -0.91
C TYR A 148 4.80 12.57 0.54
N ASP A 149 3.81 12.64 1.44
CA ASP A 149 4.05 12.98 2.86
C ASP A 149 4.90 11.93 3.57
N LEU A 150 4.61 10.64 3.34
CA LEU A 150 5.44 9.54 3.82
C LEU A 150 6.85 9.57 3.23
N LEU A 151 6.98 9.82 1.92
CA LEU A 151 8.29 9.92 1.28
C LEU A 151 9.13 11.05 1.88
N ASN A 152 8.53 12.22 2.16
CA ASN A 152 9.23 13.32 2.83
C ASN A 152 9.69 12.95 4.24
N LYS A 153 8.85 12.29 5.04
CA LYS A 153 9.28 11.76 6.35
C LYS A 153 10.47 10.82 6.22
N LEU A 154 10.43 9.88 5.28
CA LEU A 154 11.54 8.97 5.01
C LEU A 154 12.83 9.72 4.64
N ILE A 155 12.71 10.80 3.86
CA ILE A 155 13.84 11.68 3.51
C ILE A 155 14.38 12.39 4.75
N GLU A 156 13.52 12.89 5.64
CA GLU A 156 13.92 13.52 6.91
C GLU A 156 14.72 12.54 7.78
N HIS A 157 14.28 11.28 7.90
CA HIS A 157 14.97 10.22 8.66
C HIS A 157 16.25 9.68 7.98
N PHE A 158 16.46 9.98 6.70
CA PHE A 158 17.68 9.54 6.01
C PHE A 158 18.90 10.35 6.45
N ASN A 159 19.88 9.65 7.01
CA ASN A 159 21.17 10.16 7.43
C ASN A 159 22.27 9.66 6.46
N PRO A 160 22.88 10.54 5.65
CA PRO A 160 23.89 10.15 4.67
C PRO A 160 25.19 9.59 5.28
N ASN A 161 25.36 9.69 6.60
CA ASN A 161 26.51 9.17 7.33
C ASN A 161 26.24 7.80 7.99
N SER A 162 25.09 7.18 7.74
CA SER A 162 24.69 5.89 8.30
C SER A 162 24.39 4.88 7.18
N ASP A 163 24.63 3.60 7.44
CA ASP A 163 24.42 2.53 6.47
C ASP A 163 22.96 2.04 6.51
N GLN A 164 22.03 2.92 6.13
CA GLN A 164 20.58 2.67 6.14
C GLN A 164 20.10 1.90 4.90
N PHE A 165 20.58 0.66 4.72
CA PHE A 165 20.33 -0.16 3.53
C PHE A 165 18.86 -0.31 3.14
N ILE A 166 17.96 -0.56 4.10
CA ILE A 166 16.52 -0.74 3.82
C ILE A 166 15.93 0.54 3.24
N LEU A 167 16.26 1.69 3.83
CA LEU A 167 15.76 2.99 3.42
C LEU A 167 16.28 3.39 2.03
N ILE A 168 17.57 3.13 1.75
CA ILE A 168 18.15 3.29 0.41
C ILE A 168 17.41 2.40 -0.60
N GLY A 169 17.12 1.16 -0.23
CA GLY A 169 16.33 0.24 -1.06
C GLY A 169 14.91 0.75 -1.34
N VAL A 170 14.26 1.42 -0.38
CA VAL A 170 12.97 2.09 -0.61
C VAL A 170 13.13 3.17 -1.69
N PHE A 171 14.12 4.06 -1.56
CA PHE A 171 14.35 5.12 -2.55
C PHE A 171 14.69 4.58 -3.94
N GLU A 172 15.46 3.50 -4.01
CA GLU A 172 15.75 2.80 -5.26
C GLU A 172 14.46 2.28 -5.92
N ASN A 173 13.57 1.65 -5.14
CA ASN A 173 12.29 1.17 -5.66
C ASN A 173 11.36 2.32 -6.08
N VAL A 174 11.31 3.42 -5.31
CA VAL A 174 10.57 4.63 -5.66
C VAL A 174 11.08 5.20 -7.00
N ALA A 175 12.39 5.26 -7.19
CA ALA A 175 12.99 5.64 -8.47
C ALA A 175 12.58 4.65 -9.59
N LYS A 176 12.71 3.33 -9.39
CA LYS A 176 12.28 2.32 -10.38
C LYS A 176 10.80 2.45 -10.77
N ASN A 177 9.95 2.87 -9.83
CA ASN A 177 8.50 3.05 -10.03
C ASN A 177 8.10 4.36 -10.72
N ASN A 178 9.06 5.14 -11.23
CA ASN A 178 8.80 6.44 -11.88
C ASN A 178 8.23 7.51 -10.96
N GLN A 179 8.43 7.38 -9.65
CA GLN A 179 8.19 8.48 -8.75
C GLN A 179 9.39 9.43 -8.76
N THR A 180 9.13 10.73 -8.84
CA THR A 180 10.15 11.77 -8.78
C THR A 180 10.76 11.82 -7.38
N LEU A 181 12.09 11.84 -7.32
CA LEU A 181 12.83 12.07 -6.07
C LEU A 181 13.06 13.57 -5.89
N SER A 182 12.92 14.08 -4.66
CA SER A 182 13.15 15.49 -4.37
C SER A 182 14.64 15.84 -4.46
N ALA A 183 14.96 17.09 -4.79
CA ALA A 183 16.35 17.57 -4.80
C ALA A 183 17.05 17.41 -3.43
N GLU A 184 16.29 17.51 -2.33
CA GLU A 184 16.81 17.25 -0.98
C GLU A 184 17.33 15.82 -0.85
N LEU A 185 16.54 14.82 -1.26
CA LEU A 185 16.95 13.43 -1.22
C LEU A 185 18.17 13.20 -2.11
N LEU A 186 18.19 13.75 -3.32
CA LEU A 186 19.32 13.61 -4.25
C LEU A 186 20.62 14.16 -3.65
N ASN A 187 20.57 15.31 -2.96
CA ASN A 187 21.73 15.87 -2.27
C ASN A 187 22.21 14.95 -1.14
N LYS A 188 21.30 14.40 -0.33
CA LYS A 188 21.67 13.44 0.73
C LYS A 188 22.28 12.16 0.14
N LEU A 189 21.70 11.62 -0.94
CA LEU A 189 22.24 10.45 -1.63
C LEU A 189 23.62 10.72 -2.21
N GLU A 190 23.86 11.89 -2.81
CA GLU A 190 25.19 12.25 -3.31
C GLU A 190 26.23 12.32 -2.17
N MET A 191 25.87 12.85 -1.00
CA MET A 191 26.75 12.82 0.17
C MET A 191 27.08 11.38 0.62
N ALA A 192 26.09 10.49 0.56
CA ALA A 192 26.22 9.09 0.93
C ALA A 192 27.14 8.29 -0.01
N LEU A 193 27.39 8.75 -1.24
CA LEU A 193 28.34 8.11 -2.18
C LEU A 193 29.79 8.09 -1.70
N ASN A 194 30.13 8.82 -0.62
CA ASN A 194 31.44 8.75 0.01
C ASN A 194 31.58 7.52 0.94
N ARG A 195 30.49 6.79 1.19
CA ARG A 195 30.43 5.62 2.06
C ARG A 195 30.57 4.34 1.24
N LYS A 196 31.76 3.74 1.26
CA LYS A 196 32.06 2.50 0.51
C LYS A 196 31.06 1.35 0.71
N GLN A 197 30.44 1.25 1.89
CA GLN A 197 29.53 0.14 2.20
C GLN A 197 28.17 0.23 1.49
N ILE A 198 27.72 1.44 1.16
CA ILE A 198 26.41 1.69 0.53
C ILE A 198 26.55 2.33 -0.86
N GLU A 199 27.77 2.56 -1.32
CA GLU A 199 28.06 3.26 -2.58
C GLU A 199 27.35 2.62 -3.76
N ASP A 200 27.46 1.30 -3.93
CA ASP A 200 26.80 0.57 -5.03
C ASP A 200 25.27 0.70 -4.99
N ASN A 201 24.67 0.62 -3.78
CA ASN A 201 23.22 0.76 -3.59
C ASN A 201 22.72 2.17 -3.91
N VAL A 202 23.53 3.19 -3.65
CA VAL A 202 23.19 4.59 -3.95
C VAL A 202 23.43 4.89 -5.43
N LEU A 203 24.52 4.39 -6.02
CA LEU A 203 24.81 4.54 -7.44
C LEU A 203 23.71 3.95 -8.32
N SER A 204 23.13 2.81 -7.94
CA SER A 204 22.04 2.21 -8.69
C SER A 204 20.86 3.17 -8.86
N ILE A 205 20.52 3.97 -7.84
CA ILE A 205 19.47 4.99 -7.89
C ILE A 205 19.78 6.00 -8.99
N PHE A 206 20.98 6.56 -9.01
CA PHE A 206 21.39 7.55 -10.01
C PHE A 206 21.47 6.97 -11.42
N VAL A 207 21.89 5.71 -11.57
CA VAL A 207 21.83 5.00 -12.86
C VAL A 207 20.39 4.92 -13.37
N TYR A 208 19.42 4.61 -12.51
CA TYR A 208 18.00 4.61 -12.90
C TYR A 208 17.49 6.00 -13.31
N LEU A 209 17.93 7.06 -12.64
CA LEU A 209 17.55 8.43 -13.02
C LEU A 209 18.17 8.82 -14.38
N ALA A 210 19.45 8.50 -14.62
CA ALA A 210 20.10 8.72 -15.92
C ALA A 210 19.41 7.98 -17.07
N GLN A 211 19.00 6.72 -16.86
CA GLN A 211 18.28 5.94 -17.87
C GLN A 211 16.95 6.59 -18.29
N LYS A 212 16.37 7.44 -17.44
CA LYS A 212 15.15 8.21 -17.74
C LYS A 212 15.42 9.56 -18.39
N GLY A 213 16.68 9.93 -18.58
CA GLY A 213 17.09 11.23 -19.09
C GLY A 213 17.07 12.33 -18.04
N GLU A 214 17.05 12.01 -16.74
CA GLU A 214 17.27 13.02 -15.72
C GLU A 214 18.71 13.52 -15.77
N LYS A 215 18.88 14.84 -15.61
CA LYS A 215 20.19 15.48 -15.66
C LYS A 215 20.93 15.22 -14.34
N LEU A 216 22.00 14.44 -14.40
CA LEU A 216 22.89 14.20 -13.27
C LEU A 216 23.97 15.27 -13.15
N CYS A 217 24.53 15.43 -11.94
CA CYS A 217 25.72 16.26 -11.74
C CYS A 217 26.98 15.55 -12.28
N ASN A 218 28.01 16.33 -12.63
CA ASN A 218 29.24 15.78 -13.24
C ASN A 218 29.96 14.77 -12.33
N ASN A 219 29.91 14.97 -11.01
CA ASN A 219 30.53 14.10 -10.02
C ASN A 219 29.92 12.68 -10.07
N ILE A 220 28.60 12.59 -10.10
CA ILE A 220 27.88 11.31 -10.22
C ILE A 220 28.17 10.65 -11.57
N ILE A 221 28.20 11.42 -12.67
CA ILE A 221 28.54 10.89 -14.00
C ILE A 221 29.95 10.28 -13.98
N GLN A 222 30.93 10.95 -13.38
CA GLN A 222 32.29 10.41 -13.24
C GLN A 222 32.33 9.13 -12.42
N LYS A 223 31.56 9.04 -11.33
CA LYS A 223 31.45 7.81 -10.53
C LYS A 223 30.75 6.65 -11.24
N ILE A 224 29.80 6.92 -12.12
CA ILE A 224 29.11 5.88 -12.90
C ILE A 224 30.01 5.31 -14.01
N LEU A 225 30.89 6.14 -14.58
CA LEU A 225 31.74 5.77 -15.72
C LEU A 225 33.07 5.11 -15.32
N ASN A 226 33.48 5.21 -14.06
CA ASN A 226 34.74 4.67 -13.51
C ASN A 226 34.49 3.45 -12.64
#